data_AF-A0A7K3RQU2-F1
#
_entry.id   AF-A0A7K3RQU2-F1
#
_cell.length_a   1.000
_cell.length_b   1.000
_cell.length_c   1.000
_cell.angle_alpha   90.00
_cell.angle_beta   90.00
_cell.angle_gamma   90.00
#
_symmetry.space_group_name_H-M   'P 1'
#
loop_
_entity.id
_entity.type
_entity.pdbx_description
1 polymer ?
#
loop_
_entity_poly.entity_id
_entity_poly.type
_entity_poly.pdbx_seq_one_letter_code
_entity_poly.pdbx_strand_id
1 'polypeptide(L)'
;LIGERPLDPARDLRGDAGRLTVRVPADVTAAVLDTLPAAFRSGPDDILLTALAAAVPLWRGDRAGLLVDVESHGRHEDLVEGAELSRTVGWFTVTHPVRLDTGTADPRAVLTGTDAAGDALRAVKEQLRATPGQGIGYGLARYCDPATAPGFAELPEAQFGFNYLGRVSLAGALVPGWELAAVGADDAPDVPLSHTVEVTIAAHEGPAGPELA
;
A
#
# COMPACT_ATOMS: atom_id res chain seq x y z
N LEU A 1 -4.59 11.01 -16.43
CA LEU A 1 -4.52 11.45 -15.02
C LEU A 1 -5.77 10.97 -14.30
N ILE A 2 -5.70 10.74 -12.98
CA ILE A 2 -6.84 10.40 -12.12
C ILE A 2 -7.62 11.66 -11.75
N GLY A 3 -6.92 12.73 -11.35
CA GLY A 3 -7.47 14.08 -11.19
C GLY A 3 -7.45 14.90 -12.48
N GLU A 4 -8.00 16.12 -12.40
CA GLU A 4 -8.06 17.06 -13.54
C GLU A 4 -6.68 17.62 -13.93
N ARG A 5 -5.75 17.66 -12.98
CA ARG A 5 -4.36 18.14 -13.12
C ARG A 5 -3.43 17.36 -12.18
N PRO A 6 -2.09 17.44 -12.37
CA PRO A 6 -1.14 17.03 -11.35
C PRO A 6 -1.37 17.80 -10.04
N LEU A 7 -0.97 17.19 -8.92
CA LEU A 7 -1.00 17.84 -7.62
C LEU A 7 -0.06 19.05 -7.61
N ASP A 8 -0.51 20.12 -6.96
CA ASP A 8 0.25 21.33 -6.69
C ASP A 8 0.56 21.33 -5.18
N PRO A 9 1.82 21.14 -4.78
CA PRO A 9 2.17 21.01 -3.36
C PRO A 9 1.92 22.29 -2.55
N ALA A 10 1.68 23.44 -3.21
CA ALA A 10 1.32 24.69 -2.53
C ALA A 10 -0.20 24.82 -2.28
N ARG A 11 -1.03 23.96 -2.87
CA ARG A 11 -2.49 24.08 -2.87
C ARG A 11 -3.22 22.82 -2.46
N ASP A 12 -2.71 21.66 -2.83
CA ASP A 12 -3.36 20.37 -2.60
C ASP A 12 -2.81 19.78 -1.31
N LEU A 13 -3.38 20.24 -0.19
CA LEU A 13 -2.95 19.91 1.15
C LEU A 13 -3.85 18.83 1.76
N ARG A 14 -3.32 18.06 2.71
CA ARG A 14 -4.05 17.00 3.40
C ARG A 14 -5.34 17.49 4.07
N GLY A 15 -5.33 18.71 4.61
CA GLY A 15 -6.50 19.30 5.28
C GLY A 15 -7.69 19.55 4.34
N ASP A 16 -7.45 19.70 3.04
CA ASP A 16 -8.47 19.94 2.03
C ASP A 16 -8.98 18.65 1.37
N ALA A 17 -8.36 17.50 1.68
CA ALA A 17 -8.68 16.22 1.07
C ALA A 17 -9.98 15.61 1.63
N GLY A 18 -10.76 15.00 0.75
CA GLY A 18 -11.89 14.16 1.17
C GLY A 18 -11.41 12.82 1.73
N ARG A 19 -12.08 12.31 2.76
CA ARG A 19 -11.79 11.00 3.36
C ARG A 19 -13.01 10.09 3.32
N LEU A 20 -12.80 8.86 2.85
CA LEU A 20 -13.77 7.77 2.91
C LEU A 20 -13.14 6.58 3.64
N THR A 21 -13.81 6.11 4.69
CA THR A 21 -13.39 4.91 5.42
C THR A 21 -14.38 3.78 5.15
N VAL A 22 -13.85 2.62 4.80
CA VAL A 22 -14.63 1.40 4.54
C VAL A 22 -14.17 0.33 5.52
N ARG A 23 -15.12 -0.21 6.28
CA ARG A 23 -14.86 -1.32 7.21
C ARG A 23 -15.17 -2.64 6.53
N VAL A 24 -14.21 -3.56 6.55
CA VAL A 24 -14.36 -4.90 5.94
C VAL A 24 -14.82 -5.89 7.02
N PRO A 25 -15.92 -6.64 6.78
CA PRO A 25 -16.43 -7.62 7.74
C PRO A 25 -15.37 -8.60 8.25
N ALA A 26 -15.54 -9.08 9.48
CA ALA A 26 -14.51 -9.85 10.18
C ALA A 26 -14.17 -11.19 9.51
N ASP A 27 -15.16 -11.84 8.90
CA ASP A 27 -14.97 -13.08 8.13
C ASP A 27 -14.13 -12.84 6.87
N VAL A 28 -14.40 -11.76 6.14
CA VAL A 28 -13.61 -11.36 4.96
C VAL A 28 -12.21 -10.94 5.38
N THR A 29 -12.09 -10.17 6.47
CA THR A 29 -10.79 -9.76 7.03
C THR A 29 -9.95 -10.97 7.42
N ALA A 30 -10.51 -11.95 8.14
CA ALA A 30 -9.80 -13.19 8.48
C ALA A 30 -9.37 -13.98 7.23
N ALA A 31 -10.18 -13.96 6.17
CA ALA A 31 -9.80 -14.57 4.90
C ALA A 31 -8.58 -13.87 4.27
N VAL A 32 -8.56 -12.54 4.27
CA VAL A 32 -7.45 -11.72 3.73
C VAL A 32 -6.18 -11.86 4.57
N LEU A 33 -6.30 -11.91 5.89
CA LEU A 33 -5.15 -11.91 6.80
C LEU A 33 -4.52 -13.30 6.99
N ASP A 34 -5.33 -14.36 6.95
CA ASP A 34 -4.87 -15.70 7.34
C ASP A 34 -5.11 -16.75 6.24
N THR A 35 -6.34 -16.87 5.73
CA THR A 35 -6.73 -17.99 4.85
C THR A 35 -6.05 -17.90 3.47
N LEU A 36 -6.14 -16.74 2.81
CA LEU A 36 -5.59 -16.51 1.48
C LEU A 36 -4.05 -16.49 1.49
N PRO A 37 -3.37 -15.82 2.44
CA PRO A 37 -1.92 -15.91 2.59
C PRO A 37 -1.40 -17.35 2.66
N ALA A 38 -2.06 -18.19 3.47
CA ALA A 38 -1.72 -19.61 3.60
C ALA A 38 -1.94 -20.39 2.30
N ALA A 39 -3.06 -20.16 1.61
CA ALA A 39 -3.39 -20.89 0.37
C ALA A 39 -2.51 -20.49 -0.82
N PHE A 40 -2.14 -19.22 -0.94
CA PHE A 40 -1.43 -18.69 -2.11
C PHE A 40 0.07 -18.47 -1.89
N ARG A 41 0.57 -18.70 -0.66
CA ARG A 41 1.94 -18.37 -0.24
C ARG A 41 2.23 -16.90 -0.54
N SER A 42 1.37 -16.04 -0.01
CA SER A 42 1.36 -14.59 -0.20
C SER A 42 1.32 -13.86 1.15
N GLY A 43 1.48 -12.55 1.13
CA GLY A 43 1.16 -11.67 2.25
C GLY A 43 -0.23 -11.03 2.09
N PRO A 44 -0.74 -10.33 3.13
CA PRO A 44 -1.94 -9.50 3.01
C PRO A 44 -1.83 -8.45 1.91
N ASP A 45 -0.65 -7.84 1.74
CA ASP A 45 -0.41 -6.83 0.71
C ASP A 45 -0.68 -7.33 -0.71
N ASP A 46 -0.25 -8.55 -1.03
CA ASP A 46 -0.49 -9.16 -2.34
C ASP A 46 -2.01 -9.22 -2.64
N ILE A 47 -2.82 -9.54 -1.63
CA ILE A 47 -4.27 -9.69 -1.76
C ILE A 47 -4.95 -8.33 -1.89
N LEU A 48 -4.56 -7.38 -1.04
CA LEU A 48 -5.10 -6.02 -1.04
C LEU A 48 -4.75 -5.27 -2.33
N LEU A 49 -3.51 -5.39 -2.80
CA LEU A 49 -3.07 -4.82 -4.07
C LEU A 49 -3.71 -5.52 -5.27
N THR A 50 -4.00 -6.82 -5.19
CA THR A 50 -4.80 -7.52 -6.22
C THR A 50 -6.22 -6.93 -6.31
N ALA A 51 -6.86 -6.69 -5.17
CA ALA A 51 -8.19 -6.07 -5.14
C ALA A 51 -8.15 -4.65 -5.74
N LEU A 52 -7.12 -3.85 -5.41
CA LEU A 52 -6.93 -2.51 -5.98
C LEU A 52 -6.67 -2.56 -7.50
N ALA A 53 -5.79 -3.47 -7.95
CA ALA A 53 -5.48 -3.66 -9.37
C ALA A 53 -6.67 -4.16 -10.20
N ALA A 54 -7.62 -4.86 -9.57
CA ALA A 54 -8.89 -5.21 -10.21
C ALA A 54 -9.92 -4.07 -10.19
N ALA A 55 -9.98 -3.27 -9.11
CA ALA A 55 -10.97 -2.22 -8.96
C ALA A 55 -10.71 -1.00 -9.88
N VAL A 56 -9.46 -0.56 -9.99
CA VAL A 56 -9.10 0.67 -10.72
C VAL A 56 -9.48 0.61 -12.21
N PRO A 57 -9.17 -0.47 -12.97
CA PRO A 57 -9.62 -0.63 -14.35
C PRO A 57 -11.14 -0.50 -14.53
N LEU A 58 -11.92 -1.06 -13.61
CA LEU A 58 -13.38 -1.01 -13.66
C LEU A 58 -13.92 0.40 -13.48
N TRP A 59 -13.32 1.17 -12.58
CA TRP A 59 -13.66 2.57 -12.36
C TRP A 59 -13.24 3.46 -13.55
N ARG A 60 -12.04 3.23 -14.11
CA ARG A 60 -11.54 4.02 -15.25
C ARG A 60 -12.22 3.68 -16.57
N GLY A 61 -12.82 2.50 -16.68
CA GLY A 61 -13.42 2.00 -17.93
C GLY A 61 -12.39 1.56 -18.97
N ASP A 62 -11.13 1.37 -18.57
CA ASP A 62 -10.05 0.83 -19.40
C ASP A 62 -9.33 -0.32 -18.67
N ARG A 63 -8.52 -1.11 -19.38
CA ARG A 63 -7.70 -2.20 -18.79
C ARG A 63 -6.24 -1.77 -18.62
N ALA A 64 -5.95 -0.48 -18.47
CA ALA A 64 -4.59 -0.03 -18.24
C ALA A 64 -4.09 -0.55 -16.88
N GLY A 65 -2.82 -0.94 -16.82
CA GLY A 65 -2.17 -1.32 -15.57
C GLY A 65 -2.17 -0.16 -14.57
N LEU A 66 -2.28 -0.49 -13.29
CA LEU A 66 -2.25 0.42 -12.16
C LEU A 66 -0.79 0.74 -11.81
N LEU A 67 -0.37 2.00 -11.99
CA LEU A 67 0.86 2.50 -11.38
C LEU A 67 0.55 2.99 -9.96
N VAL A 68 1.13 2.36 -8.96
CA VAL A 68 0.92 2.64 -7.53
C VAL A 68 2.26 2.67 -6.81
N ASP A 69 2.44 3.66 -5.94
CA ASP A 69 3.54 3.67 -4.99
C ASP A 69 3.16 2.81 -3.78
N VAL A 70 4.00 1.84 -3.47
CA VAL A 70 3.82 0.93 -2.34
C VAL A 70 4.79 1.30 -1.24
N GLU A 71 4.24 1.51 -0.04
CA GLU A 71 5.00 1.74 1.18
C GLU A 71 5.32 0.41 1.88
N SER A 72 6.55 0.29 2.35
CA SER A 72 7.00 -0.79 3.23
C SER A 72 7.68 -0.22 4.48
N HIS A 73 7.86 -1.05 5.50
CA HIS A 73 8.47 -0.62 6.77
C HIS A 73 9.95 -0.18 6.62
N GLY A 74 10.63 -0.59 5.55
CA GLY A 74 12.00 -0.20 5.19
C GLY A 74 13.10 -0.56 6.19
N ARG A 75 12.82 -1.49 7.12
CA ARG A 75 13.79 -2.04 8.08
C ARG A 75 14.54 -3.21 7.43
N HIS A 76 15.50 -2.87 6.59
CA HIS A 76 16.33 -3.81 5.86
C HIS A 76 17.65 -4.10 6.60
N GLU A 77 17.57 -4.90 7.66
CA GLU A 77 18.74 -5.27 8.49
C GLU A 77 19.78 -6.09 7.72
N ASP A 78 19.35 -6.80 6.67
CA ASP A 78 20.19 -7.61 5.79
C ASP A 78 21.11 -6.80 4.86
N LEU A 79 20.83 -5.51 4.65
CA LEU A 79 21.60 -4.66 3.75
C LEU A 79 22.84 -4.05 4.41
N VAL A 80 22.88 -4.00 5.74
CA VAL A 80 23.99 -3.41 6.50
C VAL A 80 24.44 -4.42 7.54
N GLU A 81 25.65 -4.96 7.37
CA GLU A 81 26.20 -5.95 8.29
C GLU A 81 26.22 -5.43 9.74
N GLY A 82 25.59 -6.17 10.65
CA GLY A 82 25.49 -5.82 12.06
C GLY A 82 24.40 -4.80 12.41
N ALA A 83 23.55 -4.38 11.45
CA ALA A 83 22.41 -3.54 11.76
C ALA A 83 21.37 -4.28 12.60
N GLU A 84 20.87 -3.61 13.64
CA GLU A 84 19.75 -4.06 14.48
C GLU A 84 18.79 -2.88 14.59
N LEU A 85 17.66 -2.99 13.90
CA LEU A 85 16.67 -1.94 13.75
C LEU A 85 15.38 -2.28 14.50
N SER A 86 15.20 -3.46 15.08
CA SER A 86 13.91 -3.88 15.67
C SER A 86 13.38 -2.91 16.74
N ARG A 87 14.26 -2.19 17.44
CA ARG A 87 13.91 -1.23 18.50
C ARG A 87 14.29 0.22 18.19
N THR A 88 14.70 0.51 16.97
CA THR A 88 15.15 1.85 16.57
C THR A 88 13.98 2.70 16.13
N VAL A 89 13.77 3.83 16.81
CA VAL A 89 12.76 4.83 16.43
C VAL A 89 13.37 5.77 15.38
N GLY A 90 12.64 5.96 14.27
CA GLY A 90 13.04 6.78 13.14
C GLY A 90 12.08 6.58 11.98
N TRP A 91 12.18 7.42 10.96
CA TRP A 91 11.40 7.27 9.74
C TRP A 91 12.16 6.37 8.76
N PHE A 92 11.75 5.09 8.70
CA PHE A 92 12.39 4.07 7.84
C PHE A 92 11.60 3.74 6.58
N THR A 93 10.37 4.24 6.43
CA THR A 93 9.47 3.91 5.31
C THR A 93 10.17 3.98 3.96
N VAL A 94 10.02 2.91 3.18
CA VAL A 94 10.45 2.85 1.79
C VAL A 94 9.22 2.96 0.91
N THR A 95 9.24 3.88 -0.03
CA THR A 95 8.20 4.06 -1.05
C THR A 95 8.79 3.78 -2.42
N HIS A 96 8.13 2.95 -3.21
CA HIS A 96 8.56 2.64 -4.58
C HIS A 96 7.37 2.36 -5.50
N PRO A 97 7.47 2.74 -6.80
CA PRO A 97 6.41 2.48 -7.76
C PRO A 97 6.42 1.02 -8.22
N VAL A 98 5.24 0.44 -8.32
CA VAL A 98 4.97 -0.81 -9.03
C VAL A 98 3.84 -0.62 -10.04
N ARG A 99 3.97 -1.27 -11.20
CA ARG A 99 2.91 -1.29 -12.21
C ARG A 99 2.23 -2.65 -12.18
N LEU A 100 1.00 -2.69 -11.70
CA LEU A 100 0.22 -3.90 -11.48
C LEU A 100 -0.87 -4.09 -12.54
N ASP A 101 -1.04 -5.33 -13.01
CA ASP A 101 -2.19 -5.75 -13.80
C ASP A 101 -2.66 -7.15 -13.41
N THR A 102 -3.95 -7.44 -13.64
CA THR A 102 -4.56 -8.75 -13.34
C THR A 102 -4.19 -9.84 -14.34
N GLY A 103 -3.16 -9.61 -15.18
CA GLY A 103 -2.76 -10.50 -16.26
C GLY A 103 -3.89 -10.73 -17.27
N THR A 104 -4.14 -12.00 -17.59
CA THR A 104 -5.22 -12.40 -18.50
C THR A 104 -6.60 -12.36 -17.85
N ALA A 105 -6.69 -12.34 -16.52
CA ALA A 105 -7.96 -12.37 -15.80
C ALA A 105 -8.73 -11.06 -16.01
N ASP A 106 -9.99 -11.14 -16.46
CA ASP A 106 -10.89 -10.00 -16.57
C ASP A 106 -11.18 -9.42 -15.18
N PRO A 107 -10.89 -8.13 -14.91
CA PRO A 107 -11.22 -7.49 -13.65
C PRO A 107 -12.69 -7.66 -13.22
N ARG A 108 -13.64 -7.72 -14.17
CA ARG A 108 -15.05 -7.99 -13.84
C ARG A 108 -15.25 -9.40 -13.30
N ALA A 109 -14.57 -10.39 -13.89
CA ALA A 109 -14.63 -11.77 -13.45
C ALA A 109 -13.99 -11.97 -12.08
N VAL A 110 -12.92 -11.22 -11.75
CA VAL A 110 -12.29 -11.21 -10.42
C VAL A 110 -13.32 -10.91 -9.32
N LEU A 111 -14.23 -9.95 -9.53
CA LEU A 111 -15.27 -9.59 -8.57
C LEU A 111 -16.34 -10.67 -8.35
N THR A 112 -16.42 -11.67 -9.23
CA THR A 112 -17.43 -12.74 -9.15
C THR A 112 -16.98 -13.94 -8.31
N GLY A 113 -15.74 -13.93 -7.78
CA GLY A 113 -15.21 -15.02 -6.96
C GLY A 113 -14.94 -16.32 -7.73
N THR A 114 -14.75 -16.22 -9.05
CA THR A 114 -14.38 -17.34 -9.93
C THR A 114 -12.86 -17.59 -9.89
N ASP A 115 -12.38 -18.61 -10.60
CA ASP A 115 -10.95 -18.93 -10.75
C ASP A 115 -10.11 -17.70 -11.20
N ALA A 116 -10.74 -16.75 -11.90
CA ALA A 116 -10.14 -15.48 -12.30
C ALA A 116 -9.54 -14.69 -11.13
N ALA A 117 -10.12 -14.77 -9.93
CA ALA A 117 -9.58 -14.10 -8.74
C ALA A 117 -8.24 -14.71 -8.29
N GLY A 118 -8.13 -16.04 -8.32
CA GLY A 118 -6.90 -16.75 -8.00
C GLY A 118 -5.80 -16.50 -9.05
N ASP A 119 -6.18 -16.40 -10.32
CA ASP A 119 -5.26 -16.08 -11.41
C ASP A 119 -4.74 -14.64 -11.32
N ALA A 120 -5.63 -13.68 -11.03
CA ALA A 120 -5.24 -12.29 -10.79
C ALA A 120 -4.28 -12.17 -9.60
N LEU A 121 -4.57 -12.85 -8.48
CA LEU A 121 -3.70 -12.87 -7.30
C LEU A 121 -2.33 -13.44 -7.64
N ARG A 122 -2.27 -14.52 -8.43
CA ARG A 122 -0.98 -15.08 -8.87
C ARG A 122 -0.21 -14.08 -9.72
N ALA A 123 -0.87 -13.43 -10.68
CA ALA A 123 -0.23 -12.45 -11.56
C ALA A 123 0.35 -11.26 -10.78
N VAL A 124 -0.45 -10.65 -9.90
CA VAL A 124 -0.02 -9.51 -9.09
C VAL A 124 1.08 -9.90 -8.11
N LYS A 125 0.96 -11.05 -7.44
CA LYS A 125 2.00 -11.56 -6.53
C LYS A 125 3.35 -11.73 -7.23
N GLU A 126 3.37 -12.31 -8.43
CA GLU A 126 4.63 -12.46 -9.18
C GLU A 126 5.20 -11.10 -9.64
N GLN A 127 4.34 -10.13 -9.99
CA GLN A 127 4.78 -8.77 -10.31
C GLN A 127 5.40 -8.06 -9.10
N LEU A 128 4.81 -8.21 -7.91
CA LEU A 128 5.36 -7.66 -6.66
C LEU A 128 6.70 -8.30 -6.29
N ARG A 129 6.80 -9.62 -6.46
CA ARG A 129 8.04 -10.39 -6.21
C ARG A 129 9.16 -10.05 -7.20
N ALA A 130 8.85 -9.50 -8.36
CA ALA A 130 9.85 -9.07 -9.32
C ALA A 130 10.61 -7.82 -8.86
N THR A 131 10.11 -7.10 -7.85
CA THR A 131 10.78 -5.94 -7.26
C THR A 131 12.04 -6.36 -6.47
N PRO A 132 13.25 -5.92 -6.87
CA PRO A 132 14.46 -6.23 -6.14
C PRO A 132 14.51 -5.53 -4.78
N GLY A 133 15.00 -6.23 -3.75
CA GLY A 133 15.27 -5.64 -2.43
C GLY A 133 14.05 -4.97 -1.78
N GLN A 134 12.83 -5.41 -2.10
CA GLN A 134 11.57 -4.80 -1.66
C GLN A 134 11.47 -3.29 -1.92
N GLY A 135 12.13 -2.81 -2.97
CA GLY A 135 11.97 -1.45 -3.48
C GLY A 135 12.94 -0.40 -2.90
N ILE A 136 13.75 -0.72 -1.89
CA ILE A 136 14.67 0.25 -1.27
C ILE A 136 15.66 0.88 -2.28
N GLY A 137 16.08 0.10 -3.28
CA GLY A 137 16.98 0.58 -4.34
C GLY A 137 16.39 1.74 -5.16
N TYR A 138 15.06 1.85 -5.26
CA TYR A 138 14.41 2.95 -5.96
C TYR A 138 14.72 4.29 -5.30
N GLY A 139 14.50 4.40 -3.99
CA GLY A 139 14.76 5.63 -3.24
C GLY A 139 16.23 6.01 -3.25
N LEU A 140 17.13 5.02 -3.12
CA LEU A 140 18.58 5.24 -3.17
C LEU A 140 19.02 5.78 -4.54
N ALA A 141 18.56 5.18 -5.65
CA ALA A 141 18.91 5.63 -6.99
C ALA A 141 18.28 6.98 -7.35
N ARG A 142 17.02 7.21 -6.97
CA ARG A 142 16.31 8.44 -7.33
C ARG A 142 16.76 9.65 -6.50
N TYR A 143 17.01 9.47 -5.20
CA TYR A 143 17.19 10.59 -4.26
C TYR A 143 18.60 10.68 -3.65
N CYS A 144 19.36 9.59 -3.59
CA CYS A 144 20.64 9.57 -2.88
C CYS A 144 21.86 9.53 -3.82
N ASP A 145 21.69 9.13 -5.08
CA ASP A 145 22.78 9.02 -6.05
C ASP A 145 22.65 10.08 -7.18
N PRO A 146 23.51 11.12 -7.20
CA PRO A 146 23.50 12.15 -8.23
C PRO A 146 23.73 11.63 -9.66
N ALA A 147 24.34 10.45 -9.83
CA ALA A 147 24.60 9.88 -11.15
C ALA A 147 23.35 9.24 -11.76
N THR A 148 22.46 8.68 -10.93
CA THR A 148 21.24 8.00 -11.38
C THR A 148 20.00 8.88 -11.29
N ALA A 149 19.96 9.85 -10.35
CA ALA A 149 18.82 10.75 -10.14
C ALA A 149 18.26 11.44 -11.42
N PRO A 150 19.08 11.96 -12.36
CA PRO A 150 18.55 12.63 -13.55
C PRO A 150 17.66 11.74 -14.43
N GLY A 151 17.90 10.42 -14.43
CA GLY A 151 17.11 9.47 -15.23
C GLY A 151 15.66 9.30 -14.73
N PHE A 152 15.34 9.79 -13.54
CA PHE A 152 14.01 9.69 -12.93
C PHE A 152 13.14 10.94 -13.13
N ALA A 153 13.74 12.06 -13.53
CA ALA A 153 13.06 13.36 -13.57
C ALA A 153 11.94 13.44 -14.61
N GLU A 154 12.04 12.67 -15.70
CA GLU A 154 11.04 12.64 -16.78
C GLU A 154 10.06 11.47 -16.68
N LEU A 155 10.20 10.63 -15.64
CA LEU A 155 9.34 9.46 -15.49
C LEU A 155 7.96 9.85 -14.93
N PRO A 156 6.89 9.16 -15.34
CA PRO A 156 5.58 9.32 -14.72
C PRO A 156 5.62 8.98 -13.22
N GLU A 157 4.94 9.79 -12.42
CA GLU A 157 4.74 9.53 -11.00
C GLU A 157 3.43 8.77 -10.76
N ALA A 158 3.41 7.93 -9.73
CA ALA A 158 2.19 7.23 -9.35
C ALA A 158 1.16 8.24 -8.85
N GLN A 159 -0.11 8.05 -9.23
CA GLN A 159 -1.22 8.85 -8.68
C GLN A 159 -1.95 8.13 -7.54
N PHE A 160 -1.57 6.88 -7.29
CA PHE A 160 -2.04 6.08 -6.17
C PHE A 160 -0.88 5.82 -5.21
N GLY A 161 -1.13 6.01 -3.92
CA GLY A 161 -0.29 5.52 -2.83
C GLY A 161 -1.00 4.38 -2.11
N PHE A 162 -0.24 3.36 -1.70
CA PHE A 162 -0.74 2.22 -0.95
C PHE A 162 0.13 1.97 0.28
N ASN A 163 -0.50 1.88 1.46
CA ASN A 163 0.17 1.54 2.71
C ASN A 163 -0.71 0.63 3.56
N TYR A 164 -0.21 -0.57 3.86
CA TYR A 164 -0.81 -1.45 4.86
C TYR A 164 0.00 -1.40 6.14
N LEU A 165 -0.62 -0.89 7.21
CA LEU A 165 0.01 -0.68 8.51
C LEU A 165 0.14 -1.96 9.34
N GLY A 166 -0.37 -3.08 8.85
CA GLY A 166 -0.37 -4.34 9.57
C GLY A 166 -1.50 -4.45 10.60
N ARG A 167 -1.34 -5.40 11.52
CA ARG A 167 -2.23 -5.60 12.66
C ARG A 167 -1.84 -4.67 13.79
N VAL A 168 -2.73 -3.76 14.12
CA VAL A 168 -2.55 -2.82 15.22
C VAL A 168 -3.31 -3.35 16.43
N SER A 169 -2.59 -4.01 17.34
CA SER A 169 -3.15 -4.62 18.54
C SER A 169 -2.83 -3.80 19.80
N LEU A 170 -3.84 -3.64 20.65
CA LEU A 170 -3.76 -3.04 22.00
C LEU A 170 -3.23 -4.02 23.07
N ALA A 171 -2.92 -5.27 22.70
CA ALA A 171 -2.49 -6.30 23.63
C ALA A 171 -1.03 -6.08 24.06
N GLY A 172 -0.80 -5.08 24.91
CA GLY A 172 0.51 -4.74 25.41
C GLY A 172 0.60 -3.32 25.94
N ALA A 173 -0.16 -3.03 27.02
CA ALA A 173 0.00 -1.88 27.91
C ALA A 173 0.40 -0.56 27.22
N LEU A 174 -0.57 0.15 26.65
CA LEU A 174 -0.42 1.59 26.58
C LEU A 174 -0.24 2.09 28.02
N VAL A 175 0.82 2.87 28.24
CA VAL A 175 1.07 3.55 29.51
C VAL A 175 -0.19 4.35 29.86
N PRO A 176 -0.64 4.41 31.12
CA PRO A 176 -1.81 5.23 31.48
C PRO A 176 -1.68 6.65 30.92
N GLY A 177 -2.69 7.08 30.16
CA GLY A 177 -2.70 8.38 29.47
C GLY A 177 -2.23 8.37 28.02
N TRP A 178 -1.85 7.22 27.46
CA TRP A 178 -1.57 7.06 26.03
C TRP A 178 -2.71 6.31 25.35
N GLU A 179 -3.17 6.85 24.24
CA GLU A 179 -4.11 6.20 23.33
C GLU A 179 -3.44 6.07 21.96
N LEU A 180 -3.72 4.97 21.28
CA LEU A 180 -3.30 4.83 19.89
C LEU A 180 -4.12 5.80 19.04
N ALA A 181 -3.43 6.68 18.31
CA ALA A 181 -4.08 7.52 17.32
C ALA A 181 -4.76 6.66 16.25
N ALA A 182 -5.96 7.03 15.82
CA ALA A 182 -6.61 6.33 14.73
C ALA A 182 -5.73 6.37 13.48
N VAL A 183 -5.84 5.36 12.62
CA VAL A 183 -5.13 5.32 11.34
C VAL A 183 -5.53 6.55 10.54
N GLY A 184 -4.55 7.32 10.07
CA GLY A 184 -4.80 8.60 9.41
C GLY A 184 -5.33 9.70 10.35
N ALA A 185 -5.08 9.63 11.65
CA ALA A 185 -5.29 10.74 12.61
C ALA A 185 -4.09 11.71 12.64
N ASP A 186 -3.25 11.69 11.60
CA ASP A 186 -2.20 12.67 11.41
C ASP A 186 -2.83 14.00 10.99
N ASP A 187 -3.16 14.83 11.96
CA ASP A 187 -3.72 16.18 11.80
C ASP A 187 -2.63 17.17 11.37
N ALA A 188 -1.96 16.88 10.26
CA ALA A 188 -1.01 17.76 9.61
C ALA A 188 -1.67 18.40 8.37
N PRO A 189 -2.66 19.31 8.55
CA PRO A 189 -3.49 19.81 7.45
C PRO A 189 -2.68 20.55 6.39
N ASP A 190 -1.56 21.15 6.78
CA ASP A 190 -0.69 21.94 5.91
C ASP A 190 0.35 21.09 5.13
N VAL A 191 0.33 19.77 5.32
CA VAL A 191 1.22 18.86 4.57
C VAL A 191 0.66 18.63 3.17
N PRO A 192 1.46 18.76 2.11
CA PRO A 192 1.03 18.45 0.75
C PRO A 192 0.58 17.00 0.60
N LEU A 193 -0.41 16.75 -0.24
CA LEU A 193 -0.78 15.40 -0.67
C LEU A 193 0.38 14.76 -1.46
N SER A 194 0.69 13.51 -1.16
CA SER A 194 1.69 12.74 -1.90
C SER A 194 1.09 12.13 -3.16
N HIS A 195 -0.17 11.67 -3.08
CA HIS A 195 -0.86 11.01 -4.17
C HIS A 195 -2.28 11.55 -4.36
N THR A 196 -2.83 11.41 -5.56
CA THR A 196 -4.23 11.80 -5.84
C THR A 196 -5.22 10.93 -5.06
N VAL A 197 -4.88 9.65 -4.89
CA VAL A 197 -5.64 8.70 -4.07
C VAL A 197 -4.66 7.96 -3.17
N GLU A 198 -4.87 8.02 -1.87
CA GLU A 198 -4.10 7.25 -0.89
C GLU A 198 -5.00 6.16 -0.31
N VAL A 199 -4.51 4.92 -0.37
CA VAL A 199 -5.17 3.75 0.21
C VAL A 199 -4.34 3.31 1.40
N THR A 200 -4.74 3.73 2.59
CA THR A 200 -4.16 3.29 3.85
C THR A 200 -5.08 2.29 4.52
N ILE A 201 -4.53 1.16 4.93
CA ILE A 201 -5.30 0.05 5.51
C ILE A 201 -4.64 -0.37 6.81
N ALA A 202 -5.44 -0.63 7.83
CA ALA A 202 -4.97 -1.28 9.04
C ALA A 202 -5.94 -2.37 9.50
N ALA A 203 -5.41 -3.41 10.13
CA ALA A 203 -6.20 -4.42 10.79
C ALA A 203 -6.31 -4.11 12.28
N HIS A 204 -7.53 -4.08 12.80
CA HIS A 204 -7.84 -3.84 14.21
C HIS A 204 -8.57 -5.05 14.80
N GLU A 205 -8.42 -5.29 16.10
CA GLU A 205 -9.22 -6.28 16.80
C GLU A 205 -10.59 -5.69 17.16
N GLY A 206 -11.65 -6.25 16.58
CA GLY A 206 -13.05 -5.89 16.85
C GLY A 206 -13.79 -6.94 17.69
N PRO A 207 -15.00 -6.63 18.17
CA PRO A 207 -15.77 -7.55 19.01
C PRO A 207 -16.21 -8.84 18.28
N ALA A 208 -16.27 -8.80 16.95
CA ALA A 208 -16.62 -9.95 16.10
C ALA A 208 -15.39 -10.65 15.50
N GLY A 209 -14.17 -10.20 15.83
CA GLY A 209 -12.93 -10.65 15.21
C GLY A 209 -12.14 -9.49 14.57
N PRO A 210 -11.07 -9.80 13.81
CA PRO A 210 -10.24 -8.78 13.18
C PRO A 210 -11.02 -8.04 12.08
N GLU A 211 -10.81 -6.74 11.93
CA GLU A 211 -11.50 -5.87 10.97
C GLU A 211 -10.47 -4.99 10.23
N LEU A 212 -10.52 -4.94 8.89
CA LEU A 212 -9.76 -3.96 8.12
C LEU A 212 -10.54 -2.65 8.01
N ALA A 213 -9.84 -1.53 8.15
CA ALA A 213 -10.38 -0.18 7.98
C ALA A 213 -9.37 0.77 7.33
#